data_AF-A0A1J5QPL3-F1
#
_entry.id   AF-A0A1J5QPL3-F1
#
_cell.length_a   1.000
_cell.length_b   1.000
_cell.length_c   1.000
_cell.angle_alpha   90.00
_cell.angle_beta   90.00
_cell.angle_gamma   90.00
#
_symmetry.space_group_name_H-M   'P 1'
#
loop_
_entity.id
_entity.type
_entity.pdbx_description
1 polymer ?
#
loop_
_entity_poly.entity_id
_entity_poly.type
_entity_poly.pdbx_seq_one_letter_code
_entity_poly.pdbx_strand_id
1 'polypeptide(L)'
;MSTTQTQFWTPTLAAIVAAAIAERLPVPETLLLAEPVVGGTAPWPPLAKAAILARLTGPAEAELVIVIDSELVDFLKNSPLGALELLPALAPAVAAAATAVGAAAGPLQEIPAIAPDDKAGTFPPISVALAVDGNHRATVWLRGAEKVASRVTQPVASRAGLDMLRDVEMEVTVEIGRTRMTVRELLELSPGQVVELDRAAGSPADLLVNGTLLARGEIVVVDEDFGIRITEIVSSDQVDLAEGIL
;
A
#
# COMPACT_ATOMS: atom_id res chain seq x y z
N MET A 1 10.42 -13.99 -26.01
CA MET A 1 10.13 -15.04 -25.00
C MET A 1 10.27 -14.34 -23.65
N SER A 2 9.21 -13.68 -23.20
CA SER A 2 9.25 -12.86 -21.99
C SER A 2 9.02 -13.74 -20.79
N THR A 3 10.03 -13.83 -19.93
CA THR A 3 9.95 -14.52 -18.64
C THR A 3 9.16 -13.62 -17.69
N THR A 4 7.92 -14.01 -17.38
CA THR A 4 7.12 -13.46 -16.29
C THR A 4 7.94 -13.51 -15.00
N GLN A 5 8.48 -12.38 -14.56
CA GLN A 5 9.23 -12.29 -13.31
C GLN A 5 8.27 -11.85 -12.21
N THR A 6 7.72 -12.81 -11.49
CA THR A 6 7.00 -12.65 -10.22
C THR A 6 7.80 -11.69 -9.32
N GLN A 7 7.25 -10.52 -8.98
CA GLN A 7 7.93 -9.59 -8.10
C GLN A 7 7.72 -10.02 -6.65
N PHE A 8 8.82 -10.30 -5.98
CA PHE A 8 8.87 -10.69 -4.58
C PHE A 8 8.85 -9.44 -3.70
N TRP A 9 8.44 -9.58 -2.44
CA TRP A 9 8.64 -8.53 -1.43
C TRP A 9 10.11 -8.13 -1.41
N THR A 10 10.39 -6.81 -1.42
CA THR A 10 11.76 -6.29 -1.58
C THR A 10 12.27 -5.66 -0.28
N PRO A 11 13.60 -5.61 -0.07
CA PRO A 11 14.24 -4.85 1.00
C PRO A 11 13.72 -3.41 1.10
N THR A 12 13.54 -2.74 -0.04
CA THR A 12 13.06 -1.36 -0.10
C THR A 12 11.63 -1.23 0.43
N LEU A 13 10.74 -2.15 0.06
CA LEU A 13 9.37 -2.14 0.57
C LEU A 13 9.33 -2.38 2.08
N ALA A 14 10.19 -3.28 2.57
CA ALA A 14 10.31 -3.52 3.99
C ALA A 14 10.82 -2.30 4.78
N ALA A 15 11.76 -1.55 4.21
CA ALA A 15 12.22 -0.28 4.79
C ALA A 15 11.10 0.77 4.86
N ILE A 16 10.26 0.88 3.82
CA ILE A 16 9.12 1.82 3.81
C ILE A 16 8.12 1.49 4.90
N VAL A 17 7.72 0.23 5.01
CA VAL A 17 6.80 -0.23 6.08
C VAL A 17 7.41 0.01 7.45
N ALA A 18 8.68 -0.35 7.63
CA ALA A 18 9.37 -0.14 8.90
C ALA A 18 9.46 1.35 9.28
N ALA A 19 9.64 2.25 8.31
CA ALA A 19 9.69 3.69 8.54
C ALA A 19 8.31 4.23 8.95
N ALA A 20 7.25 3.82 8.26
CA ALA A 20 5.89 4.21 8.60
C ALA A 20 5.46 3.74 10.01
N ILE A 21 5.94 2.55 10.42
CA ILE A 21 5.78 2.03 11.79
C ILE A 21 6.58 2.88 12.77
N ALA A 22 7.86 3.12 12.50
CA ALA A 22 8.77 3.85 13.37
C ALA A 22 8.26 5.26 13.71
N GLU A 23 7.66 5.97 12.74
CA GLU A 23 7.08 7.30 12.93
C GLU A 23 5.89 7.35 13.90
N ARG A 24 5.21 6.21 14.11
CA ARG A 24 3.93 6.14 14.83
C ARG A 24 3.93 5.15 15.97
N LEU A 25 5.07 4.50 16.22
CA LEU A 25 5.24 3.65 17.37
C LEU A 25 5.17 4.55 18.62
N PRO A 26 4.43 4.15 19.67
CA PRO A 26 4.28 4.93 20.90
C PRO A 26 5.56 4.85 21.75
N VAL A 27 6.65 5.38 21.21
CA VAL A 27 7.94 5.58 21.89
C VAL A 27 8.23 7.08 21.98
N PRO A 28 8.87 7.56 23.06
CA PRO A 28 9.22 8.97 23.18
C PRO A 28 10.43 9.35 22.33
N GLU A 29 11.27 8.38 21.94
CA GLU A 29 12.49 8.62 21.16
C GLU A 29 12.32 8.37 19.66
N THR A 30 13.17 9.01 18.85
CA THR A 30 13.23 8.75 17.40
C THR A 30 13.89 7.41 17.12
N LEU A 31 13.17 6.52 16.42
CA LEU A 31 13.68 5.21 16.03
C LEU A 31 14.54 5.29 14.77
N LEU A 32 15.71 4.67 14.83
CA LEU A 32 16.60 4.45 13.69
C LEU A 32 16.32 3.08 13.08
N LEU A 33 16.32 3.02 11.75
CA LEU A 33 16.11 1.80 10.99
C LEU A 33 17.45 1.15 10.64
N ALA A 34 17.55 -0.16 10.86
CA ALA A 34 18.65 -0.96 10.32
C ALA A 34 18.44 -1.30 8.83
N GLU A 35 19.48 -1.80 8.17
CA GLU A 35 19.36 -2.34 6.82
C GLU A 35 18.41 -3.56 6.79
N PRO A 36 17.54 -3.68 5.78
CA PRO A 36 16.65 -4.83 5.68
C PRO A 36 17.41 -6.14 5.45
N VAL A 37 17.06 -7.17 6.21
CA VAL A 37 17.64 -8.51 6.12
C VAL A 37 16.63 -9.46 5.49
N VAL A 38 17.01 -10.11 4.38
CA VAL A 38 16.18 -11.07 3.64
C VAL A 38 16.46 -12.49 4.11
N GLY A 39 15.43 -13.17 4.58
CA GLY A 39 15.51 -14.53 5.11
C GLY A 39 16.37 -14.65 6.37
N GLY A 40 16.33 -15.84 6.96
CA GLY A 40 17.12 -16.18 8.13
C GLY A 40 16.52 -15.68 9.44
N THR A 41 17.25 -15.94 10.53
CA THR A 41 16.88 -15.50 11.87
C THR A 41 17.08 -13.99 11.95
N ALA A 42 16.02 -13.20 11.80
CA ALA A 42 16.15 -11.75 11.98
C ALA A 42 16.73 -11.44 13.36
N PRO A 43 17.42 -10.30 13.52
CA PRO A 43 17.75 -9.83 14.85
C PRO A 43 16.43 -9.69 15.60
N TRP A 44 16.34 -10.39 16.71
CA TRP A 44 15.30 -10.16 17.69
C TRP A 44 15.76 -9.08 18.65
N PRO A 45 14.85 -8.28 19.22
CA PRO A 45 15.17 -7.54 20.42
C PRO A 45 15.67 -8.57 21.45
N PRO A 46 16.82 -8.36 22.12
CA PRO A 46 17.37 -9.29 23.11
C PRO A 46 16.37 -9.67 24.22
N LEU A 47 15.31 -8.87 24.40
CA LEU A 47 14.22 -9.03 25.37
C LEU A 47 12.83 -8.99 24.70
N ALA A 48 12.67 -9.63 23.54
CA ALA A 48 11.37 -9.72 22.86
C ALA A 48 10.28 -10.24 23.84
N LYS A 49 9.21 -9.45 24.05
CA LYS A 49 8.17 -9.74 25.05
C LYS A 49 6.80 -9.95 24.41
N ALA A 50 6.53 -9.33 23.28
CA ALA A 50 5.28 -9.48 22.54
C ALA A 50 5.52 -9.41 21.03
N ALA A 51 4.64 -10.07 20.27
CA ALA A 51 4.62 -9.99 18.82
C ALA A 51 3.18 -9.77 18.34
N ILE A 52 3.02 -8.89 17.36
CA ILE A 52 1.73 -8.49 16.82
C ILE A 52 1.70 -8.84 15.34
N LEU A 53 0.71 -9.63 14.94
CA LEU A 53 0.43 -9.99 13.56
C LEU A 53 -0.68 -9.09 13.00
N ALA A 54 -0.47 -8.62 11.77
CA ALA A 54 -1.49 -7.99 10.96
C ALA A 54 -1.42 -8.54 9.53
N ARG A 55 -2.58 -8.77 8.92
CA ARG A 55 -2.65 -9.09 7.49
C ARG A 55 -2.89 -7.82 6.70
N LEU A 56 -2.01 -7.54 5.75
CA LEU A 56 -2.18 -6.47 4.79
C LEU A 56 -2.95 -7.02 3.59
N THR A 57 -4.03 -6.34 3.20
CA THR A 57 -4.88 -6.71 2.06
C THR A 57 -4.95 -5.57 1.06
N GLY A 58 -5.07 -5.90 -0.23
CA GLY A 58 -5.11 -4.90 -1.31
C GLY A 58 -3.98 -5.11 -2.32
N PRO A 59 -3.44 -4.03 -2.91
CA PRO A 59 -2.38 -4.10 -3.93
C PRO A 59 -1.14 -4.86 -3.45
N ALA A 60 -0.76 -4.67 -2.17
CA ALA A 60 0.37 -5.34 -1.53
C ALA A 60 -0.11 -6.27 -0.40
N GLU A 61 -0.48 -7.51 -0.75
CA GLU A 61 -0.87 -8.53 0.23
C GLU A 61 0.34 -9.10 0.99
N ALA A 62 0.29 -9.00 2.32
CA ALA A 62 1.36 -9.49 3.20
C ALA A 62 0.86 -9.91 4.58
N GLU A 63 1.70 -10.68 5.26
CA GLU A 63 1.70 -10.80 6.70
C GLU A 63 2.80 -9.88 7.26
N LEU A 64 2.38 -8.98 8.14
CA LEU A 64 3.21 -8.06 8.89
C LEU A 64 3.28 -8.55 10.33
N VAL A 65 4.48 -8.78 10.84
CA VAL A 65 4.72 -9.10 12.25
C VAL A 65 5.60 -8.03 12.87
N ILE A 66 5.17 -7.46 14.00
CA ILE A 66 5.96 -6.50 14.78
C ILE A 66 6.32 -7.18 16.09
N VAL A 67 7.61 -7.45 16.29
CA VAL A 67 8.14 -7.97 17.56
C VAL A 67 8.66 -6.80 18.36
N ILE A 68 8.27 -6.68 19.62
CA ILE A 68 8.68 -5.57 20.49
C ILE A 68 9.36 -6.07 21.76
N ASP A 69 10.29 -5.26 22.25
CA ASP A 69 11.01 -5.52 23.48
C ASP A 69 10.15 -5.35 24.75
N SER A 70 10.69 -5.79 25.88
CA SER A 70 10.04 -5.67 27.17
C SER A 70 9.84 -4.23 27.61
N GLU A 71 10.78 -3.35 27.28
CA GLU A 71 10.76 -1.97 27.72
C GLU A 71 9.64 -1.16 27.05
N LEU A 72 9.37 -1.36 25.76
CA LEU A 72 8.23 -0.75 25.07
C LEU A 72 6.90 -1.24 25.65
N VAL A 73 6.78 -2.55 25.92
CA VAL A 73 5.58 -3.10 26.58
C VAL A 73 5.39 -2.49 27.97
N ASP A 74 6.48 -2.35 28.73
CA ASP A 74 6.43 -1.81 30.09
C ASP A 74 6.19 -0.29 30.07
N PHE A 75 6.67 0.43 29.06
CA PHE A 75 6.36 1.84 28.81
C PHE A 75 4.86 2.06 28.57
N LEU A 76 4.24 1.25 27.71
CA LEU A 76 2.80 1.33 27.45
C LEU A 76 1.95 1.07 28.69
N LYS A 77 2.34 0.09 29.51
CA LYS A 77 1.66 -0.23 30.77
C LYS A 77 1.79 0.86 31.82
N ASN A 78 2.92 1.56 31.83
CA ASN A 78 3.23 2.61 32.80
C ASN A 78 3.06 4.03 32.23
N SER A 79 2.32 4.16 31.13
CA SER A 79 2.14 5.44 30.45
C SER A 79 1.48 6.48 31.37
N PRO A 80 1.94 7.75 31.33
CA PRO A 80 1.38 8.84 32.15
C PRO A 80 -0.08 9.18 31.78
N LEU A 81 -0.56 8.68 30.63
CA LEU A 81 -1.94 8.81 30.18
C LEU A 81 -2.85 7.67 30.66
N GLY A 82 -2.32 6.77 31.50
CA GLY A 82 -2.97 5.53 31.95
C GLY A 82 -2.41 4.30 31.23
N ALA A 83 -2.62 3.12 31.81
CA ALA A 83 -2.17 1.86 31.22
C ALA A 83 -2.81 1.64 29.85
N LEU A 84 -1.99 1.64 28.79
CA LEU A 84 -2.44 1.42 27.42
C LEU A 84 -2.35 -0.06 27.09
N GLU A 85 -3.41 -0.59 26.48
CA GLU A 85 -3.38 -1.94 25.91
C GLU A 85 -2.54 -1.96 24.62
N LEU A 86 -1.83 -3.06 24.42
CA LEU A 86 -0.82 -3.17 23.38
C LEU A 86 -1.39 -3.04 21.96
N LEU A 87 -2.47 -3.75 21.65
CA LEU A 87 -3.07 -3.76 20.32
C LEU A 87 -3.59 -2.38 19.89
N PRO A 88 -4.45 -1.68 20.65
CA PRO A 88 -4.93 -0.36 20.23
C PRO A 88 -3.80 0.68 20.18
N ALA A 89 -2.77 0.56 21.00
CA ALA A 89 -1.60 1.45 20.96
C ALA A 89 -0.78 1.31 19.66
N LEU A 90 -0.79 0.11 19.04
CA LEU A 90 -0.06 -0.18 17.81
C LEU A 90 -0.90 -0.05 16.53
N ALA A 91 -2.22 0.02 16.65
CA ALA A 91 -3.12 0.18 15.51
C ALA A 91 -2.75 1.36 14.58
N PRO A 92 -2.39 2.56 15.08
CA PRO A 92 -1.99 3.67 14.21
C PRO A 92 -0.71 3.39 13.42
N ALA A 93 0.27 2.72 14.04
CA ALA A 93 1.53 2.37 13.39
C ALA A 93 1.31 1.34 12.27
N VAL A 94 0.49 0.31 12.52
CA VAL A 94 0.15 -0.70 11.51
C VAL A 94 -0.69 -0.11 10.37
N ALA A 95 -1.67 0.73 10.67
CA ALA A 95 -2.50 1.39 9.66
C ALA A 95 -1.66 2.27 8.72
N ALA A 96 -0.66 2.98 9.26
CA ALA A 96 0.26 3.75 8.45
C ALA A 96 1.19 2.89 7.61
N ALA A 97 1.67 1.77 8.16
CA ALA A 97 2.45 0.80 7.42
C ALA A 97 1.69 0.28 6.20
N ALA A 98 0.41 -0.05 6.39
CA ALA A 98 -0.48 -0.48 5.32
C ALA A 98 -0.68 0.64 4.28
N THR A 99 -0.96 1.86 4.73
CA THR A 99 -1.15 3.03 3.86
C THR A 99 0.10 3.33 3.02
N ALA A 100 1.29 3.19 3.60
CA ALA A 100 2.57 3.43 2.92
C ALA A 100 2.81 2.47 1.75
N VAL A 101 2.16 1.31 1.73
CA VAL A 101 2.23 0.32 0.65
C VAL A 101 0.92 0.20 -0.13
N GLY A 102 -0.01 1.13 0.07
CA GLY A 102 -1.32 1.15 -0.58
C GLY A 102 -2.26 0.02 -0.15
N ALA A 103 -1.98 -0.66 0.98
CA ALA A 103 -2.78 -1.74 1.52
C ALA A 103 -3.71 -1.26 2.66
N ALA A 104 -4.69 -2.09 3.00
CA ALA A 104 -5.47 -2.00 4.22
C ALA A 104 -4.93 -2.98 5.28
N ALA A 105 -4.90 -2.55 6.53
CA ALA A 105 -4.56 -3.42 7.65
C ALA A 105 -5.80 -4.18 8.15
N GLY A 106 -5.69 -5.49 8.24
CA GLY A 106 -6.65 -6.36 8.93
C GLY A 106 -6.57 -6.23 10.46
N PRO A 107 -7.40 -7.00 11.19
CA PRO A 107 -7.40 -6.98 12.65
C PRO A 107 -6.04 -7.39 13.21
N LEU A 108 -5.60 -6.72 14.27
CA LEU A 108 -4.37 -7.07 14.96
C LEU A 108 -4.57 -8.27 15.87
N GLN A 109 -3.60 -9.18 15.86
CA GLN A 109 -3.58 -10.33 16.74
C GLN A 109 -2.25 -10.36 17.51
N GLU A 110 -2.33 -10.52 18.83
CA GLU A 110 -1.15 -10.87 19.62
C GLU A 110 -0.81 -12.33 19.39
N ILE A 111 0.43 -12.58 18.99
CA ILE A 111 0.97 -13.92 18.79
C ILE A 111 2.14 -14.12 19.77
N PRO A 112 2.48 -15.37 20.11
CA PRO A 112 3.71 -15.63 20.84
C PRO A 112 4.88 -14.95 20.12
N ALA A 113 5.73 -14.25 20.87
CA ALA A 113 7.03 -13.82 20.36
C ALA A 113 7.90 -15.09 20.20
N ILE A 114 7.61 -15.86 19.14
CA ILE A 114 8.40 -16.99 18.62
C ILE A 114 8.82 -16.63 17.19
N ALA A 115 10.05 -17.00 16.79
CA ALA A 115 10.58 -16.71 15.44
C ALA A 115 9.55 -17.17 14.40
N PRO A 116 9.14 -16.30 13.45
CA PRO A 116 8.36 -16.76 12.31
C PRO A 116 9.14 -17.92 11.70
N ASP A 117 8.52 -19.09 11.60
CA ASP A 117 9.21 -20.25 11.03
C ASP A 117 9.63 -19.88 9.61
N ASP A 118 10.95 -19.88 9.36
CA ASP A 118 11.56 -19.65 8.06
C ASP A 118 11.08 -20.69 7.03
N LYS A 119 10.51 -21.81 7.48
CA LYS A 119 10.01 -22.91 6.65
C LYS A 119 8.52 -22.85 6.30
N ALA A 120 7.75 -21.91 6.87
CA ALA A 120 6.29 -21.92 6.77
C ALA A 120 5.70 -21.09 5.60
N GLY A 121 6.52 -20.58 4.66
CA GLY A 121 6.03 -19.74 3.57
C GLY A 121 6.80 -19.89 2.26
N THR A 122 6.12 -19.59 1.14
CA THR A 122 6.67 -19.64 -0.22
C THR A 122 7.78 -18.63 -0.47
N PHE A 123 7.81 -17.52 0.29
CA PHE A 123 8.79 -16.45 0.15
C PHE A 123 9.53 -16.20 1.45
N PRO A 124 10.85 -15.93 1.39
CA PRO A 124 11.62 -15.60 2.59
C PRO A 124 11.08 -14.29 3.18
N PRO A 125 10.89 -14.22 4.49
CA PRO A 125 10.51 -12.97 5.13
C PRO A 125 11.62 -11.94 5.03
N ILE A 126 11.26 -10.67 5.10
CA ILE A 126 12.20 -9.55 5.20
C ILE A 126 12.01 -8.89 6.54
N SER A 127 13.10 -8.61 7.23
CA SER A 127 13.09 -8.01 8.56
C SER A 127 13.84 -6.68 8.59
N VAL A 128 13.36 -5.75 9.41
CA VAL A 128 13.99 -4.46 9.67
C VAL A 128 13.97 -4.20 11.17
N ALA A 129 15.15 -4.01 11.77
CA ALA A 129 15.28 -3.65 13.17
C ALA A 129 15.07 -2.14 13.38
N LEU A 130 14.39 -1.80 14.47
CA LEU A 130 14.13 -0.44 14.94
C LEU A 130 14.84 -0.25 16.28
N ALA A 131 15.77 0.71 16.34
CA ALA A 131 16.62 0.93 17.50
C ALA A 131 16.64 2.40 17.96
N VAL A 132 16.89 2.61 19.25
CA VAL A 132 17.13 3.93 19.85
C VAL A 132 18.50 3.89 20.50
N ASP A 133 19.42 4.79 20.12
CA ASP A 133 20.79 4.84 20.65
C ASP A 133 21.52 3.49 20.63
N GLY A 134 21.25 2.68 19.60
CA GLY A 134 21.81 1.33 19.45
C GLY A 134 21.09 0.24 20.24
N ASN A 135 20.07 0.58 21.04
CA ASN A 135 19.23 -0.38 21.74
C ASN A 135 18.06 -0.83 20.86
N HIS A 136 17.96 -2.13 20.61
CA HIS A 136 16.97 -2.70 19.71
C HIS A 136 15.58 -2.76 20.38
N ARG A 137 14.65 -1.92 19.92
CA ARG A 137 13.30 -1.77 20.50
C ARG A 137 12.28 -2.69 19.87
N ALA A 138 12.34 -2.84 18.55
CA ALA A 138 11.38 -3.62 17.80
C ALA A 138 11.96 -4.15 16.49
N THR A 139 11.44 -5.28 16.02
CA THR A 139 11.71 -5.80 14.67
C THR A 139 10.42 -5.86 13.88
N VAL A 140 10.43 -5.28 12.69
CA VAL A 140 9.35 -5.38 11.71
C VAL A 140 9.68 -6.51 10.75
N TRP A 141 8.77 -7.47 10.61
CA TRP A 141 8.85 -8.58 9.68
C TRP A 141 7.75 -8.48 8.66
N LEU A 142 8.09 -8.71 7.39
CA LEU A 142 7.15 -8.72 6.29
C LEU A 142 7.32 -9.99 5.47
N ARG A 143 6.19 -10.62 5.17
CA ARG A 143 6.13 -11.79 4.31
C ARG A 143 5.02 -11.60 3.29
N GLY A 144 5.35 -11.80 2.02
CA GLY A 144 4.36 -11.70 0.96
C GLY A 144 3.38 -12.83 0.87
N ALA A 145 2.14 -12.50 0.49
CA ALA A 145 1.22 -13.43 -0.14
C ALA A 145 1.36 -13.35 -1.67
N GLU A 146 1.11 -14.45 -2.36
CA GLU A 146 1.44 -14.74 -3.77
C GLU A 146 0.84 -13.80 -4.85
N LYS A 147 0.07 -12.78 -4.47
CA LYS A 147 -0.51 -11.78 -5.38
C LYS A 147 -0.24 -10.36 -4.90
N VAL A 148 0.75 -9.72 -5.50
CA VAL A 148 0.97 -8.27 -5.42
C VAL A 148 0.98 -7.75 -6.85
N ALA A 149 -0.16 -7.22 -7.30
CA ALA A 149 -0.23 -6.47 -8.55
C ALA A 149 0.39 -5.09 -8.29
N SER A 150 1.45 -4.82 -9.05
CA SER A 150 2.38 -3.71 -8.89
C SER A 150 1.71 -2.33 -9.00
N ARG A 151 1.86 -1.51 -7.95
CA ARG A 151 2.07 -0.04 -8.02
C ARG A 151 2.20 0.58 -6.63
N VAL A 152 3.41 1.00 -6.24
CA VAL A 152 3.72 2.29 -5.57
C VAL A 152 5.20 2.64 -5.83
N THR A 153 5.43 3.93 -6.10
CA THR A 153 6.57 4.65 -6.68
C THR A 153 7.67 5.05 -5.67
N GLN A 154 8.95 5.10 -6.11
CA GLN A 154 10.07 5.80 -5.43
C GLN A 154 10.23 7.25 -5.95
N PRO A 155 10.71 8.22 -5.14
CA PRO A 155 11.20 9.50 -5.65
C PRO A 155 12.69 9.43 -6.05
N VAL A 156 12.97 9.76 -7.33
CA VAL A 156 14.14 10.43 -7.99
C VAL A 156 15.57 10.17 -7.45
N ALA A 157 16.63 9.89 -8.24
CA ALA A 157 16.89 10.16 -9.65
C ALA A 157 18.06 9.29 -10.18
N SER A 158 17.82 8.55 -11.27
CA SER A 158 18.84 8.25 -12.28
C SER A 158 18.12 7.82 -13.56
N ARG A 159 18.64 8.17 -14.73
CA ARG A 159 18.04 7.84 -16.05
C ARG A 159 17.73 6.35 -16.24
N ALA A 160 18.34 5.47 -15.45
CA ALA A 160 18.06 4.03 -15.42
C ALA A 160 16.69 3.67 -14.82
N GLY A 161 16.16 4.44 -13.87
CA GLY A 161 14.85 4.16 -13.24
C GLY A 161 13.65 4.41 -14.16
N LEU A 162 13.79 5.33 -15.11
CA LEU A 162 12.77 5.60 -16.13
C LEU A 162 12.70 4.52 -17.20
N ASP A 163 13.81 3.82 -17.48
CA ASP A 163 13.81 2.67 -18.40
C ASP A 163 13.03 1.48 -17.81
N MET A 164 13.09 1.28 -16.49
CA MET A 164 12.38 0.19 -15.80
C MET A 164 10.85 0.38 -15.73
N LEU A 165 10.35 1.62 -15.83
CA LEU A 165 8.92 1.93 -15.80
C LEU A 165 8.24 1.77 -17.18
N ARG A 166 9.01 1.58 -18.27
CA ARG A 166 8.46 1.56 -19.64
C ARG A 166 7.57 0.36 -19.93
N ASP A 167 7.81 -0.76 -19.25
CA ASP A 167 7.12 -2.03 -19.51
C ASP A 167 6.04 -2.36 -18.47
N VAL A 168 5.68 -1.40 -17.61
CA VAL A 168 4.63 -1.58 -16.60
C VAL A 168 3.26 -1.48 -17.27
N GLU A 169 2.56 -2.61 -17.34
CA GLU A 169 1.17 -2.63 -17.84
C GLU A 169 0.23 -1.89 -16.88
N MET A 170 -0.65 -1.06 -17.46
CA MET A 170 -1.65 -0.31 -16.73
C MET A 170 -3.07 -0.60 -17.17
N GLU A 171 -3.98 -0.74 -16.19
CA GLU A 171 -5.40 -0.75 -16.47
C GLU A 171 -5.80 0.65 -16.89
N VAL A 172 -6.31 0.73 -18.12
CA VAL A 172 -6.78 1.96 -18.73
C VAL A 172 -8.28 1.81 -18.94
N THR A 173 -9.04 2.74 -18.42
CA THR A 173 -10.50 2.79 -18.58
C THR A 173 -10.84 3.94 -19.52
N VAL A 174 -11.66 3.67 -20.53
CA VAL A 174 -12.24 4.72 -21.37
C VAL A 174 -13.68 4.93 -20.92
N GLU A 175 -14.00 6.16 -20.49
CA GLU A 175 -15.32 6.54 -20.00
C GLU A 175 -16.00 7.52 -20.95
N ILE A 176 -17.19 7.14 -21.43
CA ILE A 176 -18.04 7.99 -22.27
C ILE A 176 -18.78 9.03 -21.41
N GLY A 177 -19.08 8.71 -20.15
CA GLY A 177 -19.77 9.61 -19.22
C GLY A 177 -20.22 8.89 -17.96
N ARG A 178 -20.67 9.65 -16.97
CA ARG A 178 -21.15 9.14 -15.68
C ARG A 178 -22.57 9.63 -15.43
N THR A 179 -23.27 8.98 -14.51
CA THR A 179 -24.55 9.49 -14.01
C THR A 179 -24.74 9.06 -12.56
N ARG A 180 -25.63 9.73 -11.84
CA ARG A 180 -25.99 9.37 -10.46
C ARG A 180 -27.47 9.03 -10.44
N MET A 181 -27.79 7.89 -9.85
CA MET A 181 -29.17 7.44 -9.66
C MET A 181 -29.33 6.86 -8.25
N THR A 182 -30.55 6.86 -7.75
CA THR A 182 -30.92 6.20 -6.51
C THR A 182 -30.88 4.69 -6.67
N VAL A 183 -30.75 3.96 -5.56
CA VAL A 183 -30.79 2.49 -5.56
C VAL A 183 -32.09 1.97 -6.16
N ARG A 184 -33.21 2.67 -5.95
CA ARG A 184 -34.51 2.31 -6.53
C ARG A 184 -34.47 2.37 -8.06
N GLU A 185 -34.03 3.49 -8.62
CA GLU A 185 -33.93 3.68 -10.08
C GLU A 185 -33.02 2.64 -10.74
N LEU A 186 -31.91 2.28 -10.08
CA LEU A 186 -30.99 1.24 -10.56
C LEU A 186 -31.65 -0.14 -10.62
N LEU A 187 -32.41 -0.51 -9.60
CA LEU A 187 -33.10 -1.81 -9.53
C LEU A 187 -34.30 -1.90 -10.48
N GLU A 188 -34.82 -0.77 -10.94
CA GLU A 188 -35.93 -0.68 -11.90
C GLU A 188 -35.47 -0.70 -13.37
N LEU A 189 -34.15 -0.69 -13.63
CA LEU A 189 -33.62 -0.75 -14.99
C LEU A 189 -34.08 -2.01 -15.73
N SER A 190 -34.54 -1.82 -16.96
CA SER A 190 -35.04 -2.89 -17.82
C SER A 190 -34.48 -2.81 -19.25
N PRO A 191 -34.42 -3.94 -19.99
CA PRO A 191 -33.91 -3.95 -21.35
C PRO A 191 -34.66 -2.94 -22.23
N GLY A 192 -33.90 -2.09 -22.94
CA GLY A 192 -34.44 -1.04 -23.81
C GLY A 192 -34.60 0.33 -23.14
N GLN A 193 -34.37 0.44 -21.83
CA GLN A 193 -34.33 1.73 -21.14
C GLN A 193 -33.05 2.50 -21.48
N VAL A 194 -33.19 3.81 -21.72
CA VAL A 194 -32.08 4.73 -22.00
C VAL A 194 -31.68 5.44 -20.71
N VAL A 195 -30.39 5.41 -20.39
CA VAL A 195 -29.81 6.13 -19.24
C VAL A 195 -29.01 7.31 -19.76
N GLU A 196 -29.39 8.51 -19.33
CA GLU A 196 -28.68 9.74 -19.69
C GLU A 196 -27.40 9.88 -18.85
N LEU A 197 -26.32 10.30 -19.51
CA LEU A 197 -25.02 10.55 -18.91
C LEU A 197 -24.76 12.06 -18.80
N ASP A 198 -23.81 12.44 -17.95
CA ASP A 198 -23.39 13.82 -17.68
C ASP A 198 -22.55 14.47 -18.79
N ARG A 199 -22.52 13.88 -19.99
CA ARG A 199 -21.68 14.32 -21.10
C ARG A 199 -22.49 14.59 -22.37
N ALA A 200 -22.24 15.73 -23.00
CA ALA A 200 -22.89 16.10 -24.26
C ALA A 200 -22.38 15.23 -25.42
N ALA A 201 -23.28 14.85 -26.34
CA ALA A 201 -22.91 14.09 -27.54
C ALA A 201 -21.81 14.80 -28.35
N GLY A 202 -20.81 14.05 -28.80
CA GLY A 202 -19.65 14.59 -29.52
C GLY A 202 -18.55 15.19 -28.63
N SER A 203 -18.76 15.25 -27.31
CA SER A 203 -17.66 15.55 -26.38
C SER A 203 -16.63 14.41 -26.40
N PRO A 204 -15.33 14.70 -26.19
CA PRO A 204 -14.33 13.64 -26.10
C PRO A 204 -14.63 12.72 -24.91
N ALA A 205 -14.25 11.44 -24.99
CA ALA A 205 -14.24 10.50 -23.89
C ALA A 205 -13.03 10.73 -22.98
N ASP A 206 -13.17 10.34 -21.71
CA ASP A 206 -12.08 10.40 -20.74
C ASP A 206 -11.27 9.10 -20.78
N LEU A 207 -9.94 9.23 -20.74
CA LEU A 207 -9.01 8.13 -20.56
C LEU A 207 -8.49 8.19 -19.12
N LEU A 208 -8.85 7.19 -18.33
CA LEU A 208 -8.43 7.07 -16.95
C LEU A 208 -7.38 5.97 -16.81
N VAL A 209 -6.42 6.19 -15.92
CA VAL A 209 -5.49 5.16 -15.48
C VAL A 209 -5.63 5.03 -13.97
N ASN A 210 -5.97 3.84 -13.49
CA ASN A 210 -6.33 3.63 -12.08
C ASN A 210 -7.38 4.62 -11.55
N GLY A 211 -8.37 4.96 -12.36
CA GLY A 211 -9.42 5.91 -11.99
C GLY A 211 -8.98 7.39 -11.93
N THR A 212 -7.75 7.72 -12.32
CA THR A 212 -7.29 9.12 -12.46
C THR A 212 -7.32 9.54 -13.93
N LEU A 213 -7.90 10.71 -14.23
CA LEU A 213 -7.95 11.25 -15.59
C LEU A 213 -6.53 11.50 -16.13
N LEU A 214 -6.17 10.81 -17.20
CA LEU A 214 -4.88 10.97 -17.87
C LEU A 214 -5.00 11.80 -19.14
N ALA A 215 -6.04 11.54 -19.94
CA ALA A 215 -6.19 12.15 -21.25
C ALA A 215 -7.66 12.21 -21.66
N ARG A 216 -7.91 12.94 -22.74
CA ARG A 216 -9.19 12.97 -23.43
C ARG A 216 -8.99 12.59 -24.89
N GLY A 217 -10.01 12.00 -25.49
CA GLY A 217 -9.92 11.56 -26.87
C GLY A 217 -11.26 11.25 -27.50
N GLU A 218 -11.26 11.08 -28.81
CA GLU A 218 -12.43 10.70 -29.56
C GLU A 218 -12.51 9.18 -29.69
N ILE A 219 -13.70 8.61 -29.47
CA ILE A 219 -13.93 7.19 -29.73
C ILE A 219 -13.91 6.98 -31.24
N VAL A 220 -13.05 6.06 -31.67
CA VAL A 220 -12.92 5.62 -33.06
C VAL A 220 -13.19 4.13 -33.12
N VAL A 221 -13.56 3.64 -34.30
CA VAL A 221 -13.59 2.20 -34.56
C VAL A 221 -12.35 1.87 -35.38
N VAL A 222 -11.57 0.92 -34.90
CA VAL A 222 -10.41 0.39 -35.62
C VAL A 222 -10.70 -1.07 -35.88
N ASP A 223 -10.77 -1.43 -37.16
CA ASP A 223 -11.27 -2.72 -37.62
C ASP A 223 -12.70 -2.99 -37.11
N GLU A 224 -12.86 -3.88 -36.12
CA GLU A 224 -14.14 -4.22 -35.49
C GLU A 224 -14.17 -3.84 -33.99
N ASP A 225 -13.10 -3.22 -33.48
CA ASP A 225 -12.94 -2.88 -32.07
C ASP A 225 -13.06 -1.36 -31.84
N PHE A 226 -13.48 -0.99 -30.62
CA PHE A 226 -13.44 0.40 -30.19
C PHE A 226 -12.01 0.79 -29.81
N GLY A 227 -11.56 1.93 -30.33
CA GLY A 227 -10.32 2.59 -29.95
C GLY A 227 -10.58 4.02 -29.48
N ILE A 228 -9.54 4.65 -28.97
CA ILE A 228 -9.57 6.08 -28.60
C ILE A 228 -8.41 6.81 -29.29
N ARG A 229 -8.74 7.89 -30.01
CA ARG A 229 -7.75 8.82 -30.55
C ARG A 229 -7.54 9.93 -29.55
N ILE A 230 -6.36 9.98 -28.93
CA ILE A 230 -6.01 11.01 -27.95
C ILE A 230 -6.04 12.40 -28.61
N THR A 231 -6.82 13.31 -28.04
CA THR A 231 -6.90 14.72 -28.47
C THR A 231 -6.18 15.65 -27.50
N GLU A 232 -6.16 15.31 -26.21
CA GLU A 232 -5.57 16.12 -25.14
C GLU A 232 -4.97 15.20 -24.07
N ILE A 233 -3.77 15.52 -23.57
CA ILE A 233 -3.16 14.85 -22.41
C ILE A 233 -3.18 15.84 -21.24
N VAL A 234 -3.69 15.41 -20.10
CA VAL A 234 -3.73 16.24 -18.89
C VAL A 234 -2.34 16.19 -18.24
N SER A 235 -1.63 17.32 -18.19
CA SER A 235 -0.27 17.41 -17.63
C SER A 235 -0.29 17.21 -16.11
N SER A 236 0.56 16.32 -15.59
CA SER A 236 0.69 15.98 -14.17
C SER A 236 1.54 16.94 -13.33
N ASP A 237 1.89 18.13 -13.84
CA ASP A 237 2.70 19.13 -13.12
C ASP A 237 1.92 20.00 -12.13
N GLN A 238 0.59 19.84 -12.04
CA GLN A 238 -0.23 20.46 -11.00
C GLN A 238 -1.27 19.47 -10.47
N VAL A 239 -0.86 18.65 -9.50
CA VAL A 239 -1.84 18.14 -8.53
C VAL A 239 -2.15 19.33 -7.62
N ASP A 240 -3.21 20.05 -7.95
CA ASP A 240 -3.71 21.20 -7.20
C ASP A 240 -3.92 20.84 -5.72
N LEU A 241 -3.01 21.33 -4.87
CA LEU A 241 -3.28 21.55 -3.44
C LEU A 241 -4.15 22.79 -3.30
N ALA A 242 -5.38 22.72 -3.77
CA ALA A 242 -6.38 23.76 -3.57
C ALA A 242 -7.76 23.13 -3.57
N GLU A 243 -8.29 22.86 -2.37
CA GLU A 243 -9.49 23.51 -1.84
C GLU A 243 -10.07 22.67 -0.69
N GLY A 244 -10.07 23.29 0.50
CA GLY A 244 -11.09 23.06 1.50
C GLY A 244 -10.57 22.81 2.93
N ILE A 245 -10.99 23.54 3.96
CA ILE A 245 -11.97 24.63 4.07
C ILE A 245 -11.59 25.46 5.32
N LEU A 246 -11.89 26.75 5.24
CA LEU A 246 -11.99 27.76 6.29
C LEU A 246 -12.81 27.35 7.53
#